data_AF-A0A108TC16-F1
#
_entry.id   AF-A0A108TC16-F1
#
_cell.length_a   1.000
_cell.length_b   1.000
_cell.length_c   1.000
_cell.angle_alpha   90.00
_cell.angle_beta   90.00
_cell.angle_gamma   90.00
#
_symmetry.space_group_name_H-M   'P 1'
#
loop_
_entity.id
_entity.type
_entity.pdbx_description
1 polymer ?
#
loop_
_entity_poly.entity_id
_entity_poly.type
_entity_poly.pdbx_seq_one_letter_code
_entity_poly.pdbx_strand_id
1 'polypeptide(L)'
;MLERYFKQQFAESFQYRAIGSWWEPKGNQNEIDIIALKLEKNQAVAAEVKRQKKNFKPELLAGKVEHLKKKLLPKYRIETVCLSLEDM
;
A
#
# COMPACT_ATOMS: atom_id res chain seq x y z
N MET A 1 3.80 1.24 -14.82
CA MET A 1 2.66 1.98 -15.42
C MET A 1 1.43 1.94 -14.51
N LEU A 2 0.95 0.76 -14.13
CA LEU A 2 -0.26 0.60 -13.30
C LEU A 2 -0.14 1.19 -11.89
N GLU A 3 0.97 0.97 -11.17
CA GLU A 3 1.19 1.63 -9.87
C GLU A 3 1.21 3.15 -9.96
N ARG A 4 1.84 3.69 -11.01
CA ARG A 4 1.88 5.14 -11.23
C ARG A 4 0.47 5.70 -11.47
N TYR A 5 -0.37 4.98 -12.21
CA TYR A 5 -1.77 5.34 -12.40
C TYR A 5 -2.51 5.39 -11.05
N PHE A 6 -2.40 4.35 -10.21
CA PHE A 6 -3.07 4.36 -8.90
C PHE A 6 -2.50 5.40 -7.94
N LYS A 7 -1.18 5.63 -7.92
CA LYS A 7 -0.59 6.73 -7.15
C LYS A 7 -1.12 8.09 -7.60
N GLN A 8 -1.32 8.29 -8.90
CA GLN A 8 -1.93 9.49 -9.44
C GLN A 8 -3.40 9.63 -8.99
N GLN A 9 -4.20 8.57 -9.09
CA GLN A 9 -5.59 8.56 -8.61
C GLN A 9 -5.70 8.86 -7.11
N PHE A 10 -4.79 8.33 -6.29
CA PHE A 10 -4.72 8.66 -4.87
C PHE A 10 -4.34 10.13 -4.65
N ALA A 11 -3.44 10.68 -5.44
CA ALA A 11 -3.08 12.09 -5.35
C ALA A 11 -4.26 13.01 -5.73
N GLU A 12 -4.99 12.63 -6.78
CA GLU A 12 -6.16 13.35 -7.29
C GLU A 12 -7.40 13.24 -6.38
N SER A 13 -7.45 12.25 -5.47
CA SER A 13 -8.54 12.15 -4.50
C SER A 13 -8.45 13.19 -3.39
N PHE A 14 -7.28 13.81 -3.19
CA PHE A 14 -6.99 14.74 -2.09
C PHE A 14 -7.26 14.17 -0.68
N GLN A 15 -7.33 12.84 -0.53
CA GLN A 15 -7.56 12.17 0.76
C GLN A 15 -6.28 11.80 1.50
N TYR A 16 -5.12 12.03 0.89
CA TYR A 16 -3.83 11.57 1.39
C TYR A 16 -2.82 12.72 1.45
N ARG A 17 -2.06 12.75 2.55
CA ARG A 17 -0.99 13.74 2.76
C ARG A 17 0.39 13.28 2.27
N ALA A 18 0.55 11.97 2.09
CA ALA A 18 1.77 11.38 1.56
C ALA A 18 1.42 10.06 0.87
N ILE A 19 1.99 9.84 -0.32
CA ILE A 19 1.80 8.63 -1.13
C ILE A 19 3.20 8.20 -1.61
N GLY A 20 3.52 6.92 -1.45
CA GLY A 20 4.82 6.39 -1.86
C GLY A 20 4.81 4.87 -1.94
N SER A 21 5.97 4.28 -2.20
CA SER A 21 6.20 2.84 -2.05
C SER A 21 7.08 2.59 -0.84
N TRP A 22 7.06 1.37 -0.33
CA TRP A 22 7.93 0.98 0.78
C TRP A 22 8.61 -0.35 0.47
N TRP A 23 9.91 -0.41 0.71
CA TRP A 23 10.72 -1.63 0.54
C TRP A 23 11.84 -1.68 1.57
N GLU A 24 12.35 -2.88 1.86
CA GLU A 24 13.54 -3.07 2.69
C GLU A 24 14.79 -3.39 1.85
N PRO A 25 15.98 -2.88 2.22
CA PRO A 25 17.22 -3.30 1.60
C PRO A 25 17.59 -4.76 1.92
N LYS A 26 18.45 -5.36 1.08
CA LYS A 26 18.78 -6.80 0.97
C LYS A 26 18.69 -7.62 2.28
N GLY A 27 17.90 -8.68 2.24
CA GLY A 27 17.73 -9.68 3.31
C GLY A 27 16.27 -10.03 3.55
N ASN A 28 15.39 -9.03 3.48
CA ASN A 28 13.94 -9.18 3.56
C ASN A 28 13.30 -8.78 2.22
N GLN A 29 12.47 -9.65 1.64
CA GLN A 29 11.73 -9.37 0.40
C GLN A 29 10.39 -8.68 0.69
N ASN A 30 10.41 -7.68 1.57
CA ASN A 30 9.23 -6.91 1.91
C ASN A 30 9.15 -5.69 0.99
N GLU A 31 8.13 -5.68 0.13
CA GLU A 31 7.81 -4.58 -0.77
C GLU A 31 6.30 -4.35 -0.76
N ILE A 32 5.88 -3.10 -0.59
CA ILE A 32 4.49 -2.68 -0.72
C ILE A 32 4.42 -1.59 -1.79
N ASP A 33 3.68 -1.88 -2.85
CA ASP A 33 3.62 -1.07 -4.06
C ASP A 33 3.14 0.35 -3.78
N ILE A 34 2.13 0.51 -2.92
CA ILE A 34 1.61 1.82 -2.51
C ILE A 34 1.34 1.85 -1.01
N ILE A 35 1.91 2.83 -0.33
CA ILE A 35 1.53 3.28 1.01
C ILE A 35 1.04 4.71 0.91
N ALA A 36 -0.16 4.96 1.43
CA ALA A 36 -0.74 6.29 1.46
C ALA A 36 -1.20 6.64 2.87
N LEU A 37 -0.69 7.74 3.41
CA LEU A 37 -1.11 8.26 4.72
C LEU A 37 -2.34 9.13 4.51
N LYS A 38 -3.47 8.76 5.13
CA LYS A 38 -4.69 9.57 5.01
C LYS A 38 -4.54 10.90 5.76
N LEU A 39 -5.46 11.82 5.49
CA LEU A 39 -5.59 13.07 6.24
C LEU A 39 -5.99 12.81 7.70
N GLU A 40 -6.81 11.78 7.94
CA GLU A 40 -7.17 11.39 9.31
C GLU A 40 -5.94 10.89 10.08
N LYS A 41 -5.89 11.28 11.36
CA LYS A 41 -4.78 10.93 12.25
C LYS A 41 -4.62 9.41 12.34
N ASN A 42 -3.39 8.95 12.13
CA ASN A 42 -3.00 7.55 12.26
C ASN A 42 -3.79 6.58 11.36
N GLN A 43 -4.30 7.04 10.22
CA GLN A 43 -4.89 6.17 9.20
C GLN A 43 -3.97 6.09 7.98
N ALA A 44 -3.82 4.89 7.43
CA ALA A 44 -3.07 4.66 6.20
C ALA A 44 -3.71 3.55 5.37
N VAL A 45 -3.39 3.53 4.08
CA VAL A 45 -3.73 2.46 3.15
C VAL A 45 -2.44 1.84 2.65
N ALA A 46 -2.37 0.52 2.65
CA ALA A 46 -1.35 -0.27 1.98
C ALA A 46 -2.00 -1.03 0.82
N ALA A 47 -1.57 -0.75 -0.39
CA ALA A 47 -2.07 -1.40 -1.58
C ALA A 47 -0.98 -2.24 -2.25
N GLU A 48 -1.39 -3.43 -2.70
CA GLU A 48 -0.66 -4.23 -3.67
C GLU A 48 -1.35 -4.06 -5.03
N VAL A 49 -0.57 -3.90 -6.09
CA VAL A 49 -1.04 -3.68 -7.45
C VAL A 49 -0.81 -4.95 -8.26
N LYS A 50 -1.89 -5.52 -8.81
CA LYS A 50 -1.85 -6.72 -9.65
C LYS A 50 -2.60 -6.48 -10.94
N ARG A 51 -2.07 -6.93 -12.08
CA ARG A 51 -2.85 -6.87 -13.33
C ARG A 51 -4.14 -7.69 -13.26
N GLN A 52 -4.10 -8.83 -12.56
CA GLN A 52 -5.23 -9.74 -12.38
C GLN A 52 -5.39 -10.04 -10.87
N LYS A 53 -6.57 -9.81 -10.29
CA LYS A 53 -6.81 -9.99 -8.84
C LYS A 53 -6.54 -11.42 -8.36
N LYS A 54 -6.73 -12.44 -9.19
CA LYS A 54 -6.43 -13.84 -8.85
C LYS A 54 -4.98 -14.11 -8.44
N ASN A 55 -4.05 -13.22 -8.79
CA ASN A 55 -2.63 -13.32 -8.41
C ASN A 55 -2.32 -12.65 -7.06
N PHE A 56 -3.31 -12.01 -6.44
CA PHE A 56 -3.18 -11.41 -5.14
C PHE A 56 -3.22 -12.48 -4.05
N LYS A 57 -2.28 -12.39 -3.12
CA LYS A 57 -2.19 -13.26 -1.94
C LYS A 57 -2.36 -12.39 -0.69
N PRO A 58 -3.58 -12.29 -0.12
CA PRO A 58 -3.87 -11.42 1.02
C PRO A 58 -2.92 -11.66 2.21
N GLU A 59 -2.57 -12.92 2.47
CA GLU A 59 -1.69 -13.33 3.56
C GLU A 59 -0.26 -12.75 3.42
N LEU A 60 0.25 -12.62 2.20
CA LEU A 60 1.57 -12.03 1.96
C LEU A 60 1.55 -10.52 2.21
N LEU A 61 0.49 -9.82 1.74
CA LEU A 61 0.35 -8.39 2.01
C LEU A 61 0.17 -8.13 3.51
N ALA A 62 -0.66 -8.93 4.19
CA ALA A 62 -0.86 -8.82 5.63
C ALA A 62 0.46 -8.96 6.40
N GLY A 63 1.30 -9.95 6.06
CA GLY A 63 2.62 -10.12 6.67
C GLY A 63 3.54 -8.91 6.47
N LYS A 64 3.62 -8.38 5.24
CA LYS A 64 4.40 -7.17 4.91
C LYS A 64 3.90 -5.95 5.70
N VAL A 65 2.57 -5.77 5.79
CA VAL A 65 1.94 -4.64 6.47
C VAL A 65 2.13 -4.71 7.98
N GLU A 66 2.03 -5.89 8.59
CA GLU A 66 2.33 -6.08 10.00
C GLU A 66 3.80 -5.75 10.33
N HIS A 67 4.72 -6.13 9.45
CA HIS A 67 6.13 -5.76 9.59
C HIS A 67 6.36 -4.25 9.46
N LEU A 68 5.79 -3.61 8.43
CA LEU A 68 5.82 -2.15 8.27
C LEU A 68 5.24 -1.43 9.49
N LYS A 69 4.09 -1.91 10.00
CA LYS A 69 3.40 -1.34 11.16
C LYS A 69 4.29 -1.37 12.39
N LYS A 70 4.90 -2.53 12.70
CA LYS A 70 5.83 -2.66 13.84
C LYS A 70 7.05 -1.75 13.69
N LYS A 71 7.58 -1.60 12.47
CA LYS A 71 8.84 -0.89 12.20
C LYS A 71 8.70 0.63 12.14
N LEU A 72 7.70 1.14 11.41
CA LEU A 72 7.60 2.57 11.05
C LEU A 72 6.27 3.20 11.43
N LEU A 73 5.18 2.42 11.49
CA LEU A 73 3.83 2.95 11.67
C LEU A 73 3.09 2.33 12.88
N PRO A 74 3.69 2.24 14.09
CA PRO A 74 3.14 1.41 15.18
C PRO A 74 1.77 1.88 15.69
N LYS A 75 1.46 3.17 15.53
CA LYS A 75 0.18 3.76 15.94
C LYS A 75 -0.86 3.81 14.84
N TYR A 76 -0.51 3.43 13.61
CA TYR A 76 -1.43 3.53 12.48
C TYR A 76 -2.38 2.32 12.41
N ARG A 77 -3.63 2.60 12.07
CA ARG A 77 -4.52 1.63 11.46
C ARG A 77 -4.25 1.63 9.96
N ILE A 78 -3.81 0.49 9.43
CA ILE A 78 -3.46 0.33 8.03
C ILE A 78 -4.52 -0.56 7.38
N GLU A 79 -5.29 0.01 6.46
CA GLU A 79 -6.20 -0.74 5.60
C GLU A 79 -5.41 -1.39 4.47
N THR A 80 -5.70 -2.65 4.16
CA THR A 80 -5.03 -3.38 3.07
C THR A 80 -5.97 -3.56 1.89
N VAL A 81 -5.52 -3.24 0.68
CA VAL A 81 -6.32 -3.36 -0.54
C VAL A 81 -5.50 -3.97 -1.67
N CYS A 82 -6.15 -4.68 -2.59
CA CYS A 82 -5.57 -5.07 -3.86
C CYS A 82 -6.17 -4.19 -4.96
N LEU A 83 -5.32 -3.51 -5.72
CA LEU A 83 -5.71 -2.71 -6.89
C LEU A 83 -5.31 -3.44 -8.17
N SER A 84 -6.15 -3.33 -9.20
CA SER A 84 -5.97 -4.08 -10.44
C SER A 84 -6.58 -3.39 -11.64
N LEU A 85 -6.45 -3.98 -12.83
CA LEU A 85 -7.09 -3.45 -14.03
C LEU A 85 -8.63 -3.35 -13.91
N GLU A 86 -9.25 -4.13 -13.02
CA GLU A 86 -10.69 -4.06 -12.73
C GLU A 86 -11.07 -2.84 -11.87
N ASP A 87 -10.09 -2.16 -11.26
CA ASP A 87 -10.28 -1.02 -10.36
C ASP A 87 -9.85 0.32 -11.01
N MET A 88 -9.54 0.31 -12.32
CA MET A 88 -9.34 1.51 -13.14
C MET A 88 -10.67 2.12 -13.55
#